data_AF-A0A6C0AZG7-F1
#
_entry.id   AF-A0A6C0AZG7-F1
#
_cell.length_a   1.000
_cell.length_b   1.000
_cell.length_c   1.000
_cell.angle_alpha   90.00
_cell.angle_beta   90.00
_cell.angle_gamma   90.00
#
_symmetry.space_group_name_H-M   'P 1'
#
loop_
_entity.id
_entity.type
_entity.pdbx_description
1 polymer ?
#
loop_
_entity_poly.entity_id
_entity_poly.type
_entity_poly.pdbx_seq_one_letter_code
_entity_poly.pdbx_strand_id
1 'polypeptide(L)'
;MANRVEQLKDIQKNALELFERKNADYGDAFAKYGLVGVLMRIEDKIQRCLSITKSGIQLVNDEALEDTLLDLHNYAAMGLMLKRETPQFF
;
A
#
# COMPACT_ATOMS: atom_id res chain seq x y z
N MET A 1 -18.32 21.69 1.65
CA MET A 1 -18.00 20.25 1.76
C MET A 1 -16.80 19.99 0.87
N ALA A 2 -15.79 19.27 1.35
CA ALA A 2 -14.67 18.88 0.50
C ALA A 2 -15.15 17.89 -0.57
N ASN A 3 -14.73 18.10 -1.82
CA ASN A 3 -15.06 17.20 -2.93
C ASN A 3 -14.29 15.89 -2.74
N ARG A 4 -15.00 14.79 -2.45
CA ARG A 4 -14.40 13.48 -2.19
C ARG A 4 -13.62 12.93 -3.38
N VAL A 5 -14.02 13.29 -4.60
CA VAL A 5 -13.30 12.88 -5.82
C VAL A 5 -11.96 13.59 -5.89
N GLU A 6 -11.89 14.89 -5.60
CA GLU A 6 -10.63 15.62 -5.58
C GLU A 6 -9.70 15.12 -4.47
N GLN A 7 -10.22 14.85 -3.28
CA GLN A 7 -9.44 14.22 -2.20
C GLN A 7 -8.83 12.88 -2.63
N LEU A 8 -9.61 12.02 -3.29
CA LEU A 8 -9.11 10.73 -3.77
C LEU A 8 -8.05 10.91 -4.87
N LYS A 9 -8.22 11.88 -5.78
CA LYS A 9 -7.23 12.19 -6.81
C LYS A 9 -5.90 12.64 -6.21
N ASP A 10 -5.94 13.51 -5.20
CA ASP A 10 -4.74 13.96 -4.50
C ASP A 10 -4.02 12.79 -3.82
N ILE A 11 -4.78 11.91 -3.15
CA ILE A 11 -4.22 10.67 -2.55
C ILE A 11 -3.59 9.77 -3.61
N GLN A 12 -4.28 9.56 -4.75
CA GLN A 12 -3.76 8.74 -5.85
C GLN A 12 -2.48 9.31 -6.45
N LYS A 13 -2.39 10.64 -6.56
CA LYS A 13 -1.17 11.32 -7.01
C LYS A 13 -0.01 11.06 -6.04
N ASN A 14 -0.23 11.26 -4.75
CA ASN A 14 0.79 11.00 -3.73
C ASN A 14 1.22 9.52 -3.70
N ALA A 15 0.26 8.61 -3.85
CA ALA A 15 0.51 7.17 -3.90
C ALA A 15 1.35 6.80 -5.14
N LEU A 16 1.08 7.40 -6.29
CA LEU A 16 1.87 7.20 -7.51
C LEU A 16 3.31 7.70 -7.33
N GLU A 17 3.52 8.91 -6.82
CA GLU A 17 4.86 9.46 -6.55
C GLU A 17 5.64 8.57 -5.56
N LEU A 18 4.96 8.04 -4.53
CA LEU A 18 5.54 7.09 -3.58
C LEU A 18 5.93 5.76 -4.26
N PHE A 19 5.06 5.25 -5.14
CA PHE A 19 5.32 4.02 -5.90
C PHE A 19 6.52 4.21 -6.83
N GLU A 20 6.57 5.29 -7.61
CA GLU A 20 7.69 5.58 -8.52
C GLU A 20 9.03 5.61 -7.79
N ARG A 21 9.09 6.31 -6.65
CA ARG A 21 10.29 6.36 -5.80
C ARG A 21 10.70 4.97 -5.32
N LYS A 22 9.78 4.21 -4.73
CA LYS A 22 10.08 2.86 -4.21
C LYS A 22 10.43 1.88 -5.33
N ASN A 23 9.78 1.97 -6.48
CA ASN A 23 10.06 1.11 -7.62
C ASN A 23 11.41 1.44 -8.25
N ALA A 24 11.86 2.70 -8.22
CA ALA A 24 13.23 3.05 -8.61
C ALA A 24 14.27 2.43 -7.66
N ASP A 25 13.98 2.38 -6.35
CA ASP A 25 14.89 1.82 -5.34
C ASP A 25 14.96 0.28 -5.36
N TYR A 26 13.84 -0.39 -5.57
CA TYR A 26 13.70 -1.85 -5.41
C TYR A 26 13.39 -2.62 -6.71
N GLY A 27 13.06 -1.92 -7.79
CA GLY A 27 12.55 -2.53 -9.03
C GLY A 27 11.27 -3.34 -8.81
N ASP A 28 11.00 -4.28 -9.72
CA ASP A 28 9.87 -5.23 -9.65
C ASP A 28 9.99 -6.29 -8.54
N ALA A 29 10.65 -5.96 -7.42
CA ALA A 29 10.77 -6.85 -6.26
C ALA A 29 9.41 -7.32 -5.72
N PHE A 30 8.33 -6.53 -5.92
CA PHE A 30 6.97 -6.91 -5.53
C PHE A 30 6.40 -8.07 -6.37
N ALA A 31 6.87 -8.25 -7.61
CA ALA A 31 6.41 -9.29 -8.52
C ALA A 31 7.04 -10.67 -8.25
N LYS A 32 8.14 -10.72 -7.49
CA LYS A 32 8.96 -11.94 -7.27
C LYS A 32 8.16 -13.16 -6.80
N TYR A 33 7.16 -12.95 -5.96
CA TYR A 33 6.30 -14.01 -5.40
C TYR A 33 4.87 -13.95 -5.94
N GLY A 34 4.66 -13.22 -7.03
CA GLY A 34 3.35 -13.00 -7.63
C GLY A 34 2.34 -12.34 -6.68
N LEU A 35 1.06 -12.54 -6.99
CA LEU A 35 -0.05 -11.98 -6.20
C LEU A 35 -0.01 -12.42 -4.72
N VAL A 36 0.39 -13.66 -4.44
CA VAL A 36 0.49 -14.18 -3.07
C VAL A 36 1.51 -13.37 -2.25
N GLY A 37 2.65 -13.02 -2.84
CA GLY A 37 3.64 -12.16 -2.19
C GLY A 37 3.08 -10.79 -1.82
N VAL A 38 2.29 -10.18 -2.71
CA VAL A 38 1.63 -8.91 -2.45
C VAL A 38 0.62 -9.02 -1.31
N LEU A 39 -0.20 -10.08 -1.28
CA LEU A 39 -1.17 -10.32 -0.21
C LEU A 39 -0.50 -10.50 1.15
N MET A 40 0.62 -11.22 1.22
CA MET A 40 1.41 -11.34 2.45
C MET A 40 1.93 -9.98 2.94
N ARG A 41 2.40 -9.12 2.04
CA ARG A 41 2.86 -7.77 2.41
C ARG A 41 1.74 -6.89 2.95
N ILE A 42 0.53 -7.03 2.40
CA ILE A 42 -0.69 -6.38 2.92
C ILE A 42 -0.95 -6.86 4.35
N GLU A 43 -0.94 -8.16 4.58
CA GLU A 43 -1.14 -8.75 5.91
C GLU A 43 -0.12 -8.21 6.92
N ASP A 44 1.18 -8.26 6.61
CA ASP A 44 2.25 -7.76 7.48
C ASP A 44 2.04 -6.29 7.89
N LYS A 45 1.61 -5.46 6.95
CA LYS A 45 1.34 -4.03 7.19
C LYS A 45 0.13 -3.82 8.09
N ILE A 46 -0.96 -4.55 7.85
CA ILE A 46 -2.16 -4.50 8.70
C ILE A 46 -1.83 -4.94 10.12
N GLN A 47 -1.11 -6.06 10.29
CA GLN A 47 -0.74 -6.57 11.62
C GLN A 47 0.13 -5.58 12.38
N ARG A 48 1.06 -4.89 11.69
CA ARG A 48 1.87 -3.83 12.31
C ARG A 48 1.01 -2.67 12.83
N CYS A 49 0.07 -2.18 12.02
CA CYS A 49 -0.87 -1.14 12.47
C CYS A 49 -1.66 -1.58 13.70
N LEU A 50 -2.24 -2.79 13.66
CA LEU A 50 -3.03 -3.32 14.77
C LEU A 50 -2.20 -3.52 16.04
N SER A 51 -0.92 -3.88 15.93
CA SER A 51 -0.02 -4.01 17.07
C SER A 51 0.29 -2.65 17.72
N ILE A 52 0.50 -1.61 16.91
CA ILE A 52 0.78 -0.25 17.41
C ILE A 52 -0.43 0.31 18.17
N THR A 53 -1.64 0.09 17.66
CA THR A 53 -2.88 0.55 18.31
C THR A 53 -3.12 -0.08 19.69
N LYS A 54 -2.60 -1.30 19.95
CA LYS A 54 -2.72 -1.97 21.26
C LYS A 54 -1.75 -1.44 22.32
N SER A 55 -0.65 -0.80 21.93
CA SER A 55 0.42 -0.38 22.85
C SER A 55 0.25 1.04 23.43
N GLY A 56 -0.83 1.77 23.11
CA GLY A 56 -1.21 3.02 23.78
C GLY A 56 -0.34 4.26 23.49
N ILE A 57 0.61 4.18 22.56
CA ILE A 57 1.47 5.33 22.18
C ILE A 57 0.74 6.11 21.09
N GLN A 58 -0.02 7.15 21.45
CA GLN A 58 -1.00 7.79 20.56
C GLN A 58 -0.47 9.02 19.79
N LEU A 59 0.79 9.43 19.99
CA LEU A 59 1.33 10.71 19.48
C LEU A 59 2.28 10.59 18.28
N VAL A 60 2.72 9.39 17.90
CA VAL A 60 3.65 9.15 16.77
C VAL A 60 2.94 8.42 15.60
N ASN A 61 1.62 8.24 15.70
CA ASN A 61 0.90 7.25 14.89
C ASN A 61 0.21 7.78 13.63
N ASP A 62 -0.07 9.07 13.52
CA ASP A 62 -0.89 9.57 12.40
C ASP A 62 -0.12 9.52 11.07
N GLU A 63 1.13 10.00 11.04
CA GLU A 63 2.00 9.90 9.86
C GLU A 63 2.32 8.43 9.53
N ALA A 64 2.60 7.60 10.53
CA ALA A 64 2.86 6.18 10.34
C ALA A 64 1.63 5.40 9.83
N LEU A 65 0.42 5.80 10.23
CA LEU A 65 -0.83 5.23 9.77
C LEU A 65 -1.13 5.69 8.34
N GLU A 66 -0.98 6.97 8.04
CA GLU A 66 -1.15 7.52 6.70
C GLU A 66 -0.20 6.85 5.70
N ASP A 67 1.09 6.74 6.03
CA ASP A 67 2.08 6.02 5.25
C ASP A 67 1.69 4.56 5.02
N THR A 68 1.14 3.90 6.06
CA THR A 68 0.70 2.52 5.93
C THR A 68 -0.54 2.39 5.04
N LEU A 69 -1.49 3.32 5.12
CA LEU A 69 -2.66 3.35 4.25
C LEU A 69 -2.28 3.62 2.78
N LEU A 70 -1.31 4.51 2.54
CA LEU A 70 -0.75 4.74 1.20
C LEU A 70 -0.01 3.50 0.67
N ASP A 71 0.76 2.81 1.52
CA ASP A 71 1.38 1.54 1.15
C ASP A 71 0.33 0.49 0.77
N LEU A 72 -0.74 0.36 1.56
CA LEU A 72 -1.83 -0.57 1.28
C LEU A 72 -2.57 -0.23 -0.02
N HIS A 73 -2.76 1.06 -0.32
CA HIS A 73 -3.30 1.52 -1.61
C HIS A 73 -2.43 1.03 -2.78
N ASN A 74 -1.11 1.23 -2.68
CA ASN A 74 -0.16 0.79 -3.71
C ASN A 74 -0.06 -0.74 -3.80
N TYR A 75 -0.09 -1.46 -2.68
CA TYR A 75 -0.10 -2.93 -2.72
C TYR A 75 -1.35 -3.48 -3.40
N ALA A 76 -2.52 -2.90 -3.18
CA ALA A 76 -3.73 -3.28 -3.91
C ALA A 76 -3.58 -3.03 -5.42
N ALA A 77 -3.01 -1.88 -5.82
CA ALA A 77 -2.75 -1.57 -7.22
C ALA A 77 -1.74 -2.55 -7.86
N MET A 78 -0.63 -2.85 -7.18
CA MET A 78 0.37 -3.83 -7.62
C MET A 78 -0.21 -5.24 -7.73
N GLY A 79 -1.06 -5.66 -6.79
CA GLY A 79 -1.77 -6.93 -6.87
C GLY A 79 -2.67 -7.01 -8.11
N LEU A 80 -3.33 -5.91 -8.46
CA LEU A 80 -4.14 -5.82 -9.68
C LEU A 80 -3.29 -5.83 -10.95
N MET A 81 -2.11 -5.21 -10.96
CA MET A 81 -1.15 -5.30 -12.07
C MET A 81 -0.78 -6.76 -12.34
N LEU A 82 -0.33 -7.47 -11.30
CA LEU A 82 0.06 -8.89 -11.40
C LEU A 82 -1.10 -9.78 -11.82
N LYS A 83 -2.32 -9.54 -11.29
CA LYS A 83 -3.51 -10.28 -11.68
C LYS A 83 -3.86 -10.10 -13.17
N ARG A 84 -3.68 -8.89 -13.71
CA ARG A 84 -3.95 -8.59 -15.12
C ARG A 84 -2.90 -9.17 -16.05
N GLU A 85 -1.64 -9.23 -15.60
CA GLU A 85 -0.53 -9.82 -16.34
C GLU A 85 -0.55 -11.36 -16.34
N THR A 86 -1.02 -11.96 -15.25
CA THR A 86 -1.09 -13.42 -15.08
C THR A 86 -2.53 -13.86 -14.79
N PRO A 87 -3.36 -14.10 -15.82
CA PRO A 87 -4.79 -14.44 -15.64
C PRO A 87 -5.07 -15.79 -14.94
N GLN A 88 -4.03 -16.55 -14.55
CA GLN A 88 -4.16 -17.99 -14.26
C GLN A 88 -3.98 -18.44 -12.82
N PHE A 89 -3.82 -17.54 -11.85
CA PHE A 89 -3.88 -17.97 -10.43
C PHE A 89 -4.66 -16.94 -9.59
N PHE A 90 -5.85 -17.39 -9.17
CA PHE A 90 -6.98 -16.73 -8.46
C PHE A 90 -7.97 -15.89 -9.29
#